data_AF-A0A972P7M7-F1
#
_entry.id   AF-A0A972P7M7-F1
#
_cell.length_a   1.000
_cell.length_b   1.000
_cell.length_c   1.000
_cell.angle_alpha   90.00
_cell.angle_beta   90.00
_cell.angle_gamma   90.00
#
_symmetry.space_group_name_H-M   'P 1'
#
loop_
_entity.id
_entity.type
_entity.pdbx_description
1 polymer ?
#
loop_
_entity_poly.entity_id
_entity_poly.type
_entity_poly.pdbx_seq_one_letter_code
_entity_poly.pdbx_strand_id
1 'polypeptide(L)'
;MTSKRFFLYFLTFFLAVAAFNVIVWNLATRDLLTCRNGYCPGDLARIGYITEVLVPKRFHVDLPRRHFDYRLWKGERVDVLTVGDSFSFGGGRGRNAFYQDYIASLQGRNVLNIPIYREDPAQTVIYLLNNGWLDRVKPRFVLIETVERACIGSFAREMDFKAVEPMERIDRDYRRRVYDYETTLPAVGFVNDGNFKYVLYGLLYPVSDHAFFSKVYKVKTDRPLFSAGDGRTLLFGAFDLLDLPKSNEATVGKLNENMNRLAGMLKERNIRLMFMPAPDKYNLYREYLAEKKYPESRFFELLRELPKDYGFIDTKRILGDELKKGTVDLYHPDDSHWTWRASERIFREVRFDDR
;
A
#
# COMPACT_ATOMS: atom_id res chain seq x y z
N MET A 1 28.14 -11.20 48.50
CA MET A 1 28.52 -10.11 47.57
C MET A 1 28.44 -8.80 48.35
N THR A 2 29.47 -7.94 48.36
CA THR A 2 29.40 -6.69 49.12
C THR A 2 28.54 -5.67 48.36
N SER A 3 27.84 -4.76 49.07
CA SER A 3 27.00 -3.74 48.44
C SER A 3 27.75 -2.88 47.41
N LYS A 4 29.07 -2.64 47.64
CA LYS A 4 29.96 -1.96 46.68
C LYS A 4 30.14 -2.76 45.38
N ARG A 5 30.36 -4.09 45.46
CA ARG A 5 30.52 -4.94 44.27
C ARG A 5 29.22 -5.07 43.49
N PHE A 6 28.10 -5.22 44.19
CA PHE A 6 26.78 -5.24 43.56
C PHE A 6 26.50 -3.91 42.82
N PHE A 7 26.74 -2.77 43.47
CA PHE A 7 26.60 -1.46 42.85
C PHE A 7 27.49 -1.31 41.61
N LEU A 8 28.75 -1.75 41.67
CA LEU A 8 29.66 -1.68 40.52
C LEU A 8 29.18 -2.54 39.35
N TYR A 9 28.70 -3.76 39.60
CA TYR A 9 28.14 -4.61 38.55
C TYR A 9 26.89 -4.01 37.93
N PHE A 10 25.98 -3.48 38.75
CA PHE A 10 24.78 -2.82 38.28
C PHE A 10 25.10 -1.57 37.45
N LEU A 11 26.04 -0.73 37.92
CA LEU A 11 26.50 0.45 37.19
C LEU A 11 27.16 0.07 35.86
N THR A 12 28.03 -0.94 35.86
CA THR A 12 28.70 -1.40 34.64
C THR A 12 27.70 -1.94 33.63
N PHE A 13 26.74 -2.74 34.08
CA PHE A 13 25.65 -3.24 33.23
C PHE A 13 24.83 -2.09 32.64
N PHE A 14 24.44 -1.11 33.46
CA PHE A 14 23.66 0.04 33.00
C PHE A 14 24.44 0.88 31.97
N LEU A 15 25.73 1.15 32.22
CA LEU A 15 26.60 1.86 31.29
C LEU A 15 26.78 1.07 29.98
N ALA A 16 26.90 -0.25 30.04
CA ALA A 16 26.99 -1.10 28.85
C ALA A 16 25.69 -1.06 28.03
N VAL A 17 24.53 -1.12 28.66
CA VAL A 17 23.22 -1.01 27.98
C VAL A 17 23.03 0.38 27.36
N ALA A 18 23.43 1.45 28.07
CA ALA A 18 23.37 2.80 27.55
C ALA A 18 24.31 2.96 26.34
N ALA A 19 25.56 2.51 26.44
CA ALA A 19 26.53 2.54 25.35
C ALA A 19 26.04 1.74 24.14
N PHE A 20 25.51 0.53 24.35
CA PHE A 20 24.89 -0.27 23.30
C PHE A 20 23.79 0.50 22.57
N ASN A 21 22.85 1.09 23.29
CA ASN A 21 21.75 1.85 22.70
C ASN A 21 22.27 3.06 21.91
N VAL A 22 23.23 3.83 22.46
CA VAL A 22 23.84 4.97 21.75
C VAL A 22 24.54 4.54 20.48
N ILE A 23 25.31 3.45 20.51
CA ILE A 23 26.06 2.94 19.35
C ILE A 23 25.09 2.46 18.27
N VAL A 24 24.16 1.54 18.60
CA VAL A 24 23.23 0.98 17.63
C VAL A 24 22.30 2.04 17.06
N TRP A 25 21.84 2.97 17.89
CA TRP A 25 21.04 4.12 17.45
C TRP A 25 21.76 4.94 16.39
N ASN A 26 22.96 5.42 16.69
CA ASN A 26 23.66 6.35 15.81
C ASN A 26 24.20 5.69 14.54
N LEU A 27 24.48 4.39 14.56
CA LEU A 27 25.07 3.67 13.43
C LEU A 27 24.03 2.98 12.53
N ALA A 28 22.85 2.65 13.03
CA ALA A 28 21.89 1.84 12.26
C ALA A 28 20.44 2.31 12.42
N THR A 29 19.88 2.30 13.63
CA THR A 29 18.43 2.36 13.80
C THR A 29 17.86 3.77 13.73
N ARG A 30 18.67 4.83 13.91
CA ARG A 30 18.16 6.21 13.80
C ARG A 30 17.57 6.48 12.42
N ASP A 31 18.32 6.18 11.37
CA ASP A 31 17.89 6.49 9.99
C ASP A 31 16.82 5.50 9.49
N LEU A 32 16.71 4.34 10.15
CA LEU A 32 15.65 3.36 9.96
C LEU A 32 14.34 3.74 10.68
N LEU A 33 14.40 4.31 11.88
CA LEU A 33 13.23 4.51 12.74
C LEU A 33 12.70 5.95 12.73
N THR A 34 13.45 6.89 12.16
CA THR A 34 13.08 8.31 12.10
C THR A 34 13.00 8.84 10.68
N CYS A 35 12.24 9.92 10.49
CA CYS A 35 12.30 10.72 9.27
C CYS A 35 13.31 11.85 9.44
N ARG A 36 14.24 12.03 8.50
CA ARG A 36 15.25 13.08 8.58
C ARG A 36 15.41 13.80 7.25
N ASN A 37 15.42 15.14 7.28
CA ASN A 37 15.57 15.98 6.09
C ASN A 37 14.57 15.65 4.96
N GLY A 38 13.35 15.26 5.32
CA GLY A 38 12.31 14.84 4.37
C GLY A 38 12.46 13.42 3.83
N TYR A 39 13.43 12.64 4.32
CA TYR A 39 13.59 11.22 4.00
C TYR A 39 12.94 10.36 5.07
N CYS A 40 12.04 9.48 4.66
CA CYS A 40 11.43 8.48 5.53
C CYS A 40 11.65 7.08 4.95
N PRO A 41 12.17 6.14 5.74
CA PRO A 41 12.38 4.76 5.31
C PRO A 41 11.05 4.02 5.14
N GLY A 42 11.03 3.03 4.27
CA GLY A 42 9.84 2.21 4.03
C GLY A 42 9.44 1.33 5.20
N ASP A 43 8.15 0.96 5.22
CA ASP A 43 7.55 0.18 6.28
C ASP A 43 8.17 -1.22 6.45
N LEU A 44 8.48 -1.93 5.36
CA LEU A 44 9.06 -3.26 5.41
C LEU A 44 10.47 -3.25 6.00
N ALA A 45 11.33 -2.31 5.60
CA ALA A 45 12.64 -2.17 6.21
C ALA A 45 12.53 -1.87 7.70
N ARG A 46 11.63 -0.95 8.10
CA ARG A 46 11.37 -0.59 9.50
C ARG A 46 10.91 -1.77 10.35
N ILE A 47 9.89 -2.48 9.89
CA ILE A 47 9.30 -3.62 10.62
C ILE A 47 10.30 -4.77 10.67
N GLY A 48 11.01 -5.00 9.57
CA GLY A 48 11.99 -6.07 9.45
C GLY A 48 13.35 -5.74 10.04
N TYR A 49 13.60 -4.52 10.50
CA TYR A 49 14.91 -3.99 10.91
C TYR A 49 16.05 -4.24 9.90
N ILE A 50 15.77 -4.02 8.61
CA ILE A 50 16.71 -4.27 7.51
C ILE A 50 17.18 -2.93 6.93
N THR A 51 18.47 -2.65 7.03
CA THR A 51 19.07 -1.38 6.56
C THR A 51 19.63 -1.48 5.13
N GLU A 52 19.89 -2.69 4.64
CA GLU A 52 20.61 -2.96 3.38
C GLU A 52 19.89 -2.48 2.12
N VAL A 53 18.57 -2.34 2.17
CA VAL A 53 17.72 -1.96 1.03
C VAL A 53 17.06 -0.59 1.21
N LEU A 54 17.47 0.17 2.24
CA LEU A 54 16.88 1.47 2.53
C LEU A 54 17.00 2.42 1.34
N VAL A 55 15.87 3.04 0.98
CA VAL A 55 15.84 4.06 -0.06
C VAL A 55 15.46 5.39 0.58
N PRO A 56 16.30 6.44 0.44
CA PRO A 56 15.93 7.77 0.85
C PRO A 56 14.76 8.27 -0.03
N LYS A 57 13.55 8.29 0.52
CA LYS A 57 12.34 8.76 -0.18
C LYS A 57 11.98 10.17 0.26
N ARG A 58 12.23 11.16 -0.60
CA ARG A 58 11.72 12.52 -0.43
C ARG A 58 10.41 12.67 -1.18
N PHE A 59 9.38 13.17 -0.49
CA PHE A 59 8.12 13.50 -1.15
C PHE A 59 8.35 14.64 -2.15
N HIS A 60 8.00 14.39 -3.42
CA HIS A 60 8.16 15.36 -4.49
C HIS A 60 7.11 15.09 -5.57
N VAL A 61 6.50 16.14 -6.10
CA VAL A 61 5.57 16.02 -7.23
C VAL A 61 6.00 16.95 -8.34
N ASP A 62 6.21 16.38 -9.53
CA ASP A 62 6.59 17.07 -10.76
C ASP A 62 5.56 16.91 -11.88
N LEU A 63 4.42 16.26 -11.59
CA LEU A 63 3.33 16.10 -12.53
C LEU A 63 2.57 17.42 -12.75
N PRO A 64 2.19 17.75 -14.00
CA PRO A 64 1.60 19.05 -14.35
C PRO A 64 0.18 19.23 -13.79
N ARG A 65 -0.54 18.14 -13.50
CA ARG A 65 -1.88 18.16 -12.91
C ARG A 65 -1.95 17.19 -11.73
N ARG A 66 -2.69 17.59 -10.71
CA ARG A 66 -2.88 16.81 -9.49
C ARG A 66 -4.36 16.53 -9.27
N HIS A 67 -4.64 15.47 -8.54
CA HIS A 67 -5.98 15.19 -8.05
C HIS A 67 -6.42 16.25 -7.02
N PHE A 68 -7.73 16.35 -6.83
CA PHE A 68 -8.33 17.16 -5.78
C PHE A 68 -8.32 16.38 -4.47
N ASP A 69 -7.76 17.00 -3.42
CA ASP A 69 -7.98 16.59 -2.04
C ASP A 69 -9.38 17.04 -1.62
N TYR A 70 -10.22 16.13 -1.13
CA TYR A 70 -11.60 16.43 -0.74
C TYR A 70 -11.74 17.64 0.19
N ARG A 71 -10.77 17.87 1.08
CA ARG A 71 -10.81 19.00 2.03
C ARG A 71 -10.71 20.35 1.34
N LEU A 72 -9.98 20.38 0.22
CA LEU A 72 -9.68 21.59 -0.55
C LEU A 72 -10.56 21.72 -1.79
N TRP A 73 -11.31 20.66 -2.14
CA TRP A 73 -12.24 20.64 -3.26
C TRP A 73 -13.39 21.63 -3.04
N LYS A 74 -13.65 22.47 -4.04
CA LYS A 74 -14.60 23.59 -4.00
C LYS A 74 -15.85 23.33 -4.85
N GLY A 75 -16.04 22.09 -5.31
CA GLY A 75 -17.15 21.74 -6.19
C GLY A 75 -16.77 21.73 -7.68
N GLU A 76 -15.49 21.70 -8.01
CA GLU A 76 -15.02 21.53 -9.38
C GLU A 76 -15.60 20.24 -9.98
N ARG A 77 -15.90 20.26 -11.29
CA ARG A 77 -16.37 19.08 -12.01
C ARG A 77 -15.42 17.91 -11.80
N VAL A 78 -15.95 16.76 -11.42
CA VAL A 78 -15.20 15.51 -11.23
C VAL A 78 -15.46 14.59 -12.42
N ASP A 79 -14.41 14.11 -13.07
CA ASP A 79 -14.52 13.04 -14.08
C ASP A 79 -14.36 11.67 -13.43
N VAL A 80 -13.41 11.54 -12.50
CA VAL A 80 -13.07 10.28 -11.82
C VAL A 80 -13.10 10.49 -10.31
N LEU A 81 -13.94 9.75 -9.61
CA LEU A 81 -13.93 9.64 -8.15
C LEU A 81 -13.09 8.41 -7.76
N THR A 82 -12.12 8.57 -6.86
CA THR A 82 -11.33 7.44 -6.35
C THR A 82 -11.61 7.20 -4.87
N VAL A 83 -11.74 5.93 -4.50
CA VAL A 83 -11.84 5.47 -3.11
C VAL A 83 -10.93 4.26 -2.97
N GLY A 84 -10.00 4.29 -2.02
CA GLY A 84 -9.11 3.15 -1.82
C GLY A 84 -8.30 3.22 -0.53
N ASP A 85 -7.31 2.35 -0.43
CA ASP A 85 -6.52 2.18 0.79
C ASP A 85 -5.29 3.11 0.81
N SER A 86 -4.23 2.76 1.55
CA SER A 86 -3.02 3.56 1.63
C SER A 86 -2.34 3.83 0.27
N PHE A 87 -2.54 3.01 -0.76
CA PHE A 87 -2.09 3.31 -2.12
C PHE A 87 -2.80 4.55 -2.70
N SER A 88 -4.07 4.74 -2.36
CA SER A 88 -4.85 5.93 -2.70
C SER A 88 -4.48 7.18 -1.87
N PHE A 89 -3.69 7.03 -0.81
CA PHE A 89 -3.25 8.14 0.05
C PHE A 89 -1.73 8.38 0.01
N GLY A 90 -1.04 7.86 -1.00
CA GLY A 90 0.39 8.10 -1.20
C GLY A 90 1.28 7.45 -0.14
N GLY A 91 0.85 6.34 0.46
CA GLY A 91 1.53 5.66 1.57
C GLY A 91 2.99 5.29 1.29
N GLY A 92 3.33 5.00 0.03
CA GLY A 92 4.70 4.69 -0.40
C GLY A 92 5.67 5.88 -0.41
N ARG A 93 5.14 7.12 -0.42
CA ARG A 93 5.89 8.37 -0.54
C ARG A 93 6.76 8.45 -1.80
N GLY A 94 7.81 9.26 -1.74
CA GLY A 94 8.74 9.47 -2.85
C GLY A 94 8.18 10.41 -3.91
N ARG A 95 8.74 10.28 -5.11
CA ARG A 95 8.29 11.01 -6.31
C ARG A 95 6.87 10.56 -6.66
N ASN A 96 5.95 11.49 -6.95
CA ASN A 96 4.61 11.23 -7.50
C ASN A 96 3.87 10.06 -6.84
N ALA A 97 3.78 10.09 -5.50
CA ALA A 97 3.22 8.98 -4.71
C ALA A 97 1.73 8.69 -4.98
N PHE A 98 0.99 9.65 -5.54
CA PHE A 98 -0.43 9.52 -5.84
C PHE A 98 -0.63 9.04 -7.27
N TYR A 99 -1.19 7.84 -7.41
CA TYR A 99 -1.50 7.30 -8.73
C TYR A 99 -2.57 8.15 -9.45
N GLN A 100 -3.42 8.85 -8.69
CA GLN A 100 -4.46 9.75 -9.20
C GLN A 100 -3.87 10.93 -9.99
N ASP A 101 -2.67 11.39 -9.64
CA ASP A 101 -1.99 12.49 -10.35
C ASP A 101 -1.60 12.04 -11.78
N TYR A 102 -1.36 10.75 -12.00
CA TYR A 102 -1.13 10.20 -13.35
C TYR A 102 -2.40 10.17 -14.18
N ILE A 103 -3.55 9.83 -13.58
CA ILE A 103 -4.84 9.93 -14.27
C ILE A 103 -5.09 11.39 -14.68
N ALA A 104 -4.87 12.33 -13.76
CA ALA A 104 -5.06 13.76 -14.02
C ALA A 104 -4.12 14.30 -15.09
N SER A 105 -2.83 13.95 -15.03
CA SER A 105 -1.80 14.48 -15.92
C SER A 105 -1.76 13.82 -17.29
N LEU A 106 -1.83 12.48 -17.35
CA LEU A 106 -1.69 11.75 -18.62
C LEU A 106 -2.98 11.73 -19.44
N GLN A 107 -4.12 11.95 -18.80
CA GLN A 107 -5.44 11.80 -19.44
C GLN A 107 -6.28 13.08 -19.35
N GLY A 108 -5.76 14.12 -18.70
CA GLY A 108 -6.42 15.42 -18.59
C GLY A 108 -7.73 15.39 -17.79
N ARG A 109 -7.92 14.39 -16.92
CA ARG A 109 -9.14 14.19 -16.13
C ARG A 109 -9.11 14.98 -14.82
N ASN A 110 -10.28 15.40 -14.37
CA ASN A 110 -10.45 15.91 -13.02
C ASN A 110 -10.72 14.75 -12.06
N VAL A 111 -9.77 14.50 -11.16
CA VAL A 111 -9.82 13.34 -10.25
C VAL A 111 -10.06 13.85 -8.83
N LEU A 112 -11.08 13.31 -8.15
CA LEU A 112 -11.34 13.59 -6.74
C LEU A 112 -11.05 12.32 -5.94
N ASN A 113 -10.13 12.41 -4.98
CA ASN A 113 -9.85 11.31 -4.05
C ASN A 113 -10.60 11.53 -2.74
N ILE A 114 -11.31 10.51 -2.27
CA ILE A 114 -12.06 10.58 -1.00
C ILE A 114 -11.65 9.47 -0.03
N PRO A 115 -11.74 9.72 1.30
CA PRO A 115 -11.49 8.71 2.33
C PRO A 115 -12.48 7.55 2.30
N ILE A 116 -12.02 6.36 2.70
CA ILE A 116 -12.92 5.25 3.06
C ILE A 116 -13.76 5.66 4.27
N TYR A 117 -15.09 5.54 4.16
CA TYR A 117 -16.01 5.76 5.27
C TYR A 117 -16.27 4.45 6.02
N ARG A 118 -15.78 4.37 7.26
CA ARG A 118 -15.91 3.27 8.24
C ARG A 118 -15.34 1.90 7.86
N GLU A 119 -15.82 1.31 6.78
CA GLU A 119 -15.60 -0.10 6.47
C GLU A 119 -14.57 -0.25 5.34
N ASP A 120 -15.04 -0.32 4.10
CA ASP A 120 -14.22 -0.55 2.90
C ASP A 120 -14.66 0.38 1.75
N PRO A 121 -13.85 0.47 0.68
CA PRO A 121 -14.15 1.33 -0.47
C PRO A 121 -15.50 1.05 -1.13
N ALA A 122 -15.91 -0.22 -1.26
CA ALA A 122 -17.16 -0.58 -1.95
C ALA A 122 -18.38 -0.19 -1.11
N GLN A 123 -18.36 -0.47 0.20
CA GLN A 123 -19.41 -0.03 1.11
C GLN A 123 -19.48 1.50 1.19
N THR A 124 -18.33 2.19 1.13
CA THR A 124 -18.29 3.65 1.02
C THR A 124 -19.06 4.14 -0.21
N VAL A 125 -18.81 3.55 -1.37
CA VAL A 125 -19.53 3.91 -2.62
C VAL A 125 -21.03 3.62 -2.50
N ILE A 126 -21.44 2.53 -1.86
CA ILE A 126 -22.86 2.22 -1.60
C ILE A 126 -23.51 3.34 -0.77
N TYR A 127 -22.87 3.80 0.30
CA TYR A 127 -23.41 4.90 1.10
C TYR A 127 -23.58 6.19 0.28
N LEU A 128 -22.57 6.55 -0.53
CA LEU A 128 -22.58 7.76 -1.37
C LEU A 128 -23.62 7.69 -2.49
N LEU A 129 -23.88 6.48 -2.99
CA LEU A 129 -24.91 6.20 -3.98
C LEU A 129 -26.30 6.39 -3.37
N ASN A 130 -26.53 5.77 -2.21
CA ASN A 130 -27.86 5.68 -1.60
C ASN A 130 -28.31 6.96 -0.91
N ASN A 131 -27.39 7.86 -0.53
CA ASN A 131 -27.72 9.14 0.10
C ASN A 131 -27.74 10.34 -0.86
N GLY A 132 -27.58 10.10 -2.18
CA GLY A 132 -27.60 11.13 -3.22
C GLY A 132 -26.30 11.92 -3.38
N TRP A 133 -25.22 11.55 -2.71
CA TRP A 133 -23.93 12.26 -2.84
C TRP A 133 -23.38 12.11 -4.27
N LEU A 134 -23.47 10.92 -4.86
CA LEU A 134 -23.06 10.71 -6.25
C LEU A 134 -23.95 11.47 -7.25
N ASP A 135 -25.21 11.74 -6.92
CA ASP A 135 -26.11 12.56 -7.75
C ASP A 135 -25.72 14.05 -7.71
N ARG A 136 -25.06 14.50 -6.63
CA ARG A 136 -24.50 15.85 -6.50
C ARG A 136 -23.20 16.00 -7.29
N VAL A 137 -22.27 15.04 -7.14
CA VAL A 137 -20.93 15.13 -7.74
C VAL A 137 -20.89 14.70 -9.20
N LYS A 138 -21.76 13.76 -9.59
CA LYS A 138 -21.93 13.21 -10.95
C LYS A 138 -20.60 12.84 -11.63
N PRO A 139 -19.72 12.04 -10.98
CA PRO A 139 -18.53 11.56 -11.63
C PRO A 139 -18.89 10.64 -12.80
N ARG A 140 -18.05 10.59 -13.84
CA ARG A 140 -18.23 9.63 -14.94
C ARG A 140 -17.76 8.23 -14.56
N PHE A 141 -16.71 8.18 -13.73
CA PHE A 141 -16.12 6.95 -13.24
C PHE A 141 -16.01 6.98 -11.73
N VAL A 142 -16.26 5.82 -11.12
CA VAL A 142 -15.84 5.53 -9.74
C VAL A 142 -14.75 4.47 -9.82
N LEU A 143 -13.58 4.76 -9.29
CA LEU A 143 -12.46 3.83 -9.17
C LEU A 143 -12.35 3.35 -7.73
N ILE A 144 -12.55 2.05 -7.53
CA ILE A 144 -12.23 1.37 -6.28
C ILE A 144 -10.83 0.77 -6.39
N GLU A 145 -9.96 1.17 -5.47
CA GLU A 145 -8.60 0.66 -5.34
C GLU A 145 -8.45 -0.07 -4.00
N THR A 146 -7.81 -1.24 -4.00
CA THR A 146 -7.51 -2.00 -2.77
C THR A 146 -6.37 -2.96 -3.04
N VAL A 147 -5.45 -3.14 -2.09
CA VAL A 147 -4.40 -4.15 -2.19
C VAL A 147 -4.96 -5.58 -2.15
N GLU A 148 -4.36 -6.48 -2.92
CA GLU A 148 -4.81 -7.85 -3.16
C GLU A 148 -5.21 -8.59 -1.88
N ARG A 149 -4.32 -8.66 -0.88
CA ARG A 149 -4.59 -9.30 0.43
C ARG A 149 -5.87 -8.82 1.13
N ALA A 150 -6.29 -7.58 0.92
CA ALA A 150 -7.51 -7.03 1.53
C ALA A 150 -8.78 -7.30 0.71
N CYS A 151 -8.67 -7.58 -0.59
CA CYS A 151 -9.81 -7.67 -1.50
C CYS A 151 -10.85 -8.70 -1.05
N ILE A 152 -10.43 -9.91 -0.69
CA ILE A 152 -11.36 -10.98 -0.29
C ILE A 152 -12.09 -10.62 1.02
N GLY A 153 -11.35 -10.17 2.04
CA GLY A 153 -11.94 -9.79 3.33
C GLY A 153 -12.92 -8.63 3.22
N SER A 154 -12.65 -7.68 2.32
CA SER A 154 -13.51 -6.51 2.11
C SER A 154 -14.73 -6.82 1.25
N PHE A 155 -14.58 -7.60 0.17
CA PHE A 155 -15.57 -7.65 -0.89
C PHE A 155 -16.21 -9.02 -1.12
N ALA A 156 -15.67 -10.12 -0.58
CA ALA A 156 -16.28 -11.46 -0.68
C ALA A 156 -17.26 -11.78 0.47
N ARG A 157 -17.76 -10.74 1.15
CA ARG A 157 -18.72 -10.85 2.26
C ARG A 157 -20.15 -10.57 1.78
N GLU A 158 -21.12 -10.83 2.63
CA GLU A 158 -22.46 -10.27 2.42
C GLU A 158 -22.41 -8.75 2.60
N MET A 159 -22.76 -8.03 1.54
CA MET A 159 -22.79 -6.56 1.52
C MET A 159 -24.22 -6.06 1.62
N ASP A 160 -24.44 -5.03 2.44
CA ASP A 160 -25.72 -4.34 2.48
C ASP A 160 -25.76 -3.22 1.43
N PHE A 161 -26.25 -3.59 0.24
CA PHE A 161 -26.45 -2.65 -0.87
C PHE A 161 -27.57 -1.63 -0.63
N LYS A 162 -28.36 -1.78 0.43
CA LYS A 162 -29.41 -0.83 0.82
C LYS A 162 -28.97 0.08 1.97
N ALA A 163 -27.72 -0.05 2.43
CA ALA A 163 -27.22 0.72 3.54
C ALA A 163 -27.24 2.22 3.21
N VAL A 164 -27.70 3.04 4.15
CA VAL A 164 -27.81 4.49 4.01
C VAL A 164 -27.11 5.16 5.18
N GLU A 165 -26.37 6.23 4.88
CA GLU A 165 -25.76 7.10 5.88
C GLU A 165 -26.04 8.57 5.53
N PRO A 166 -26.37 9.43 6.52
CA PRO A 166 -26.61 10.84 6.26
C PRO A 166 -25.40 11.50 5.58
N MET A 167 -25.67 12.23 4.49
CA MET A 167 -24.63 12.88 3.68
C MET A 167 -23.75 13.81 4.52
N GLU A 168 -24.36 14.56 5.44
CA GLU A 168 -23.69 15.51 6.33
C GLU A 168 -22.71 14.82 7.27
N ARG A 169 -23.01 13.57 7.66
CA ARG A 169 -22.14 12.78 8.54
C ARG A 169 -20.87 12.35 7.80
N ILE A 170 -20.99 11.95 6.55
CA ILE A 170 -19.87 11.59 5.68
C ILE A 170 -19.04 12.85 5.35
N ASP A 171 -19.69 13.92 4.90
CA ASP A 171 -19.01 15.19 4.57
C ASP A 171 -18.22 15.74 5.76
N ARG A 172 -18.78 15.67 6.97
CA ARG A 172 -18.07 16.06 8.20
C ARG A 172 -16.89 15.15 8.52
N ASP A 173 -17.01 13.84 8.32
CA ASP A 173 -15.90 12.89 8.52
C ASP A 173 -14.75 13.21 7.58
N TYR A 174 -15.04 13.35 6.28
CA TYR A 174 -14.03 13.64 5.28
C TYR A 174 -13.32 14.97 5.50
N ARG A 175 -14.04 16.03 5.92
CA ARG A 175 -13.41 17.32 6.24
C ARG A 175 -12.53 17.29 7.48
N ARG A 176 -12.77 16.37 8.42
CA ARG A 176 -11.97 16.21 9.65
C ARG A 176 -10.74 15.34 9.44
N ARG A 177 -10.79 14.38 8.51
CA ARG A 177 -9.66 13.49 8.25
C ARG A 177 -8.50 14.23 7.63
N VAL A 178 -7.45 14.43 8.41
CA VAL A 178 -6.15 14.90 7.92
C VAL A 178 -5.33 13.67 7.57
N TYR A 179 -5.21 13.38 6.27
CA TYR A 179 -4.15 12.49 5.81
C TYR A 179 -2.87 13.31 5.80
N ASP A 180 -2.03 13.09 6.79
CA ASP A 180 -0.68 13.64 6.81
C ASP A 180 0.18 12.82 5.82
N TYR A 181 0.24 13.33 4.60
CA TYR A 181 1.06 12.77 3.52
C TYR A 181 2.56 12.81 3.85
N GLU A 182 2.95 13.60 4.85
CA GLU A 182 4.31 13.67 5.38
C GLU A 182 4.47 12.84 6.67
N THR A 183 3.44 12.11 7.12
CA THR A 183 3.36 11.28 8.35
C THR A 183 4.69 11.22 9.11
N THR A 184 4.87 12.11 10.08
CA THR A 184 6.07 12.02 10.91
C THR A 184 6.04 10.67 11.63
N LEU A 185 7.08 9.85 11.43
CA LEU A 185 7.25 8.64 12.22
C LEU A 185 7.21 9.03 13.70
N PRO A 186 6.64 8.18 14.58
CA PRO A 186 6.57 8.49 15.99
C PRO A 186 7.97 8.85 16.51
N ALA A 187 8.06 9.83 17.41
CA ALA A 187 9.33 10.23 17.99
C ALA A 187 9.92 9.03 18.75
N VAL A 188 11.04 8.50 18.26
CA VAL A 188 11.80 7.43 18.91
C VAL A 188 13.11 8.02 19.45
N GLY A 189 13.39 7.76 20.73
CA GLY A 189 14.65 8.13 21.36
C GLY A 189 15.74 7.08 21.15
N PHE A 190 16.97 7.41 21.55
CA PHE A 190 18.11 6.50 21.40
C PHE A 190 18.00 5.23 22.24
N VAL A 191 17.20 5.24 23.33
CA VAL A 191 16.85 4.04 24.10
C VAL A 191 15.51 3.52 23.58
N ASN A 192 15.55 2.41 22.84
CA ASN A 192 14.36 1.76 22.28
C ASN A 192 14.59 0.26 22.09
N ASP A 193 13.50 -0.51 22.02
CA ASP A 193 13.53 -1.95 21.77
C ASP A 193 13.99 -2.29 20.35
N GLY A 194 13.87 -1.35 19.42
CA GLY A 194 14.35 -1.47 18.05
C GLY A 194 15.85 -1.69 17.91
N ASN A 195 16.67 -1.14 18.80
CA ASN A 195 18.11 -1.39 18.83
C ASN A 195 18.43 -2.87 19.06
N PHE A 196 17.70 -3.51 19.98
CA PHE A 196 17.85 -4.94 20.25
C PHE A 196 17.34 -5.79 19.09
N LYS A 197 16.17 -5.42 18.53
CA LYS A 197 15.59 -6.10 17.37
C LYS A 197 16.53 -6.06 16.17
N TYR A 198 17.17 -4.92 15.90
CA TYR A 198 18.14 -4.79 14.81
C TYR A 198 19.29 -5.80 14.92
N VAL A 199 19.94 -5.86 16.09
CA VAL A 199 21.06 -6.79 16.29
C VAL A 199 20.58 -8.24 16.25
N LEU A 200 19.47 -8.54 16.92
CA LEU A 200 18.91 -9.89 16.94
C LEU A 200 18.51 -10.37 15.53
N TYR A 201 17.81 -9.54 14.76
CA TYR A 201 17.38 -9.88 13.41
C TYR A 201 18.57 -10.02 12.45
N GLY A 202 19.59 -9.16 12.58
CA GLY A 202 20.83 -9.29 11.82
C GLY A 202 21.51 -10.65 12.01
N LEU A 203 21.42 -11.24 13.20
CA LEU A 203 21.95 -12.58 13.48
C LEU A 203 21.06 -13.72 12.96
N LEU A 204 19.74 -13.50 12.88
CA LEU A 204 18.76 -14.54 12.56
C LEU A 204 18.43 -14.63 11.05
N TYR A 205 18.47 -13.52 10.31
CA TYR A 205 18.19 -13.53 8.86
C TYR A 205 19.08 -14.46 8.02
N PRO A 206 20.37 -14.70 8.36
CA PRO A 206 21.19 -15.66 7.63
C PRO A 206 20.66 -17.11 7.66
N VAL A 207 19.85 -17.47 8.65
CA VAL A 207 19.32 -18.83 8.84
C VAL A 207 17.80 -18.93 8.72
N SER A 208 17.09 -17.79 8.64
CA SER A 208 15.64 -17.71 8.50
C SER A 208 15.27 -16.48 7.66
N ASP A 209 14.50 -16.67 6.60
CA ASP A 209 14.01 -15.58 5.74
C ASP A 209 13.13 -14.55 6.47
N HIS A 210 12.62 -14.86 7.67
CA HIS A 210 11.83 -13.92 8.48
C HIS A 210 12.37 -13.82 9.92
N ALA A 211 13.66 -14.10 10.13
CA ALA A 211 14.29 -14.07 11.46
C ALA A 211 13.45 -14.81 12.54
N PHE A 212 12.78 -15.90 12.16
CA PHE A 212 11.83 -16.71 12.94
C PHE A 212 10.55 -16.02 13.45
N PHE A 213 10.54 -14.71 13.63
CA PHE A 213 9.40 -13.97 14.21
C PHE A 213 9.24 -12.54 13.67
N SER A 214 10.04 -12.14 12.68
CA SER A 214 9.79 -10.91 11.94
C SER A 214 8.50 -11.03 11.15
N LYS A 215 7.77 -9.92 11.03
CA LYS A 215 6.60 -9.81 10.13
C LYS A 215 7.01 -9.53 8.69
N VAL A 216 8.30 -9.51 8.39
CA VAL A 216 8.86 -9.23 7.06
C VAL A 216 9.74 -10.40 6.66
N TYR A 217 9.50 -10.87 5.45
CA TYR A 217 10.31 -11.87 4.78
C TYR A 217 11.35 -11.16 3.91
N LYS A 218 12.60 -11.62 4.00
CA LYS A 218 13.76 -11.21 3.23
C LYS A 218 14.22 -12.39 2.40
N VAL A 219 13.97 -12.31 1.09
CA VAL A 219 14.30 -13.38 0.14
C VAL A 219 15.13 -12.84 -1.02
N LYS A 220 15.71 -13.74 -1.82
CA LYS A 220 16.48 -13.39 -3.01
C LYS A 220 15.67 -13.62 -4.28
N THR A 221 15.82 -12.71 -5.23
CA THR A 221 15.39 -12.88 -6.61
C THR A 221 16.51 -13.48 -7.46
N ASP A 222 16.14 -14.15 -8.56
CA ASP A 222 17.06 -14.78 -9.53
C ASP A 222 17.86 -13.75 -10.35
N ARG A 223 17.35 -12.52 -10.42
CA ARG A 223 17.93 -11.40 -11.17
C ARG A 223 17.75 -10.07 -10.41
N PRO A 224 18.57 -9.04 -10.70
CA PRO A 224 18.39 -7.72 -10.10
C PRO A 224 17.07 -7.08 -10.57
N LEU A 225 16.19 -6.74 -9.63
CA LEU A 225 14.89 -6.08 -9.87
C LEU A 225 14.70 -4.79 -9.06
N PHE A 226 15.70 -4.44 -8.25
CA PHE A 226 15.72 -3.27 -7.38
C PHE A 226 17.01 -2.47 -7.60
N SER A 227 16.94 -1.15 -7.42
CA SER A 227 18.13 -0.28 -7.49
C SER A 227 18.92 -0.17 -6.17
N ALA A 228 18.34 -0.67 -5.07
CA ALA A 228 18.96 -0.61 -3.74
C ALA A 228 19.58 -1.95 -3.32
N GLY A 229 20.55 -1.88 -2.39
CA GLY A 229 21.26 -3.05 -1.89
C GLY A 229 22.01 -3.78 -3.00
N ASP A 230 21.88 -5.11 -3.03
CA ASP A 230 22.43 -5.95 -4.09
C ASP A 230 21.50 -6.08 -5.32
N GLY A 231 20.41 -5.31 -5.34
CA GLY A 231 19.36 -5.34 -6.36
C GLY A 231 18.53 -6.61 -6.41
N ARG A 232 18.88 -7.65 -5.64
CA ARG A 232 18.22 -8.97 -5.62
C ARG A 232 17.47 -9.25 -4.33
N THR A 233 17.57 -8.38 -3.34
CA THR A 233 16.88 -8.55 -2.05
C THR A 233 15.44 -8.06 -2.16
N LEU A 234 14.48 -8.97 -2.09
CA LEU A 234 13.06 -8.67 -1.99
C LEU A 234 12.63 -8.71 -0.53
N LEU A 235 11.97 -7.64 -0.08
CA LEU A 235 11.20 -7.63 1.17
C LEU A 235 9.71 -7.73 0.86
N PHE A 236 8.98 -8.54 1.61
CA PHE A 236 7.51 -8.56 1.61
C PHE A 236 6.97 -8.86 3.01
N GLY A 237 5.72 -8.48 3.28
CA GLY A 237 5.10 -8.66 4.59
C GLY A 237 4.50 -10.05 4.77
N ALA A 238 4.46 -10.54 6.01
CA ALA A 238 3.78 -11.81 6.34
C ALA A 238 2.30 -11.80 5.95
N PHE A 239 1.67 -10.62 5.96
CA PHE A 239 0.30 -10.42 5.52
C PHE A 239 0.07 -10.73 4.03
N ASP A 240 1.10 -10.68 3.18
CA ASP A 240 0.99 -11.12 1.77
C ASP A 240 0.80 -12.64 1.67
N LEU A 241 1.14 -13.41 2.71
CA LEU A 241 1.02 -14.87 2.75
C LEU A 241 -0.23 -15.35 3.50
N LEU A 242 -0.63 -14.63 4.56
CA LEU A 242 -1.71 -15.03 5.46
C LEU A 242 -3.06 -15.19 4.74
N ASP A 243 -3.32 -14.36 3.74
CA ASP A 243 -4.61 -14.31 3.05
C ASP A 243 -4.63 -15.12 1.74
N LEU A 244 -3.51 -15.74 1.34
CA LEU A 244 -3.45 -16.57 0.12
C LEU A 244 -4.53 -17.68 0.09
N PRO A 245 -4.78 -18.45 1.18
CA PRO A 245 -5.80 -19.50 1.15
C PRO A 245 -7.23 -18.96 0.99
N LYS A 246 -7.45 -17.67 1.31
CA LYS A 246 -8.76 -17.03 1.16
C LYS A 246 -9.08 -16.74 -0.30
N SER A 247 -8.10 -16.65 -1.19
CA SER A 247 -8.28 -16.40 -2.62
C SER A 247 -8.55 -17.68 -3.39
N ASN A 248 -9.81 -18.09 -3.46
CA ASN A 248 -10.28 -19.29 -4.15
C ASN A 248 -11.51 -18.99 -5.02
N GLU A 249 -11.95 -19.97 -5.81
CA GLU A 249 -13.05 -19.80 -6.78
C GLU A 249 -14.33 -19.24 -6.14
N ALA A 250 -14.71 -19.73 -4.94
CA ALA A 250 -15.92 -19.30 -4.27
C ALA A 250 -15.83 -17.84 -3.79
N THR A 251 -14.72 -17.46 -3.15
CA THR A 251 -14.55 -16.10 -2.61
C THR A 251 -14.28 -15.06 -3.69
N VAL A 252 -13.48 -15.39 -4.71
CA VAL A 252 -13.26 -14.53 -5.87
C VAL A 252 -14.55 -14.40 -6.69
N GLY A 253 -15.32 -15.48 -6.83
CA GLY A 253 -16.67 -15.46 -7.40
C GLY A 253 -17.60 -14.49 -6.68
N LYS A 254 -17.71 -14.62 -5.34
CA LYS A 254 -18.55 -13.73 -4.53
C LYS A 254 -18.12 -12.26 -4.60
N LEU A 255 -16.81 -11.98 -4.59
CA LEU A 255 -16.28 -10.65 -4.81
C LEU A 255 -16.74 -10.09 -6.16
N ASN A 256 -16.59 -10.88 -7.23
CA ASN A 256 -16.97 -10.47 -8.58
C ASN A 256 -18.47 -10.20 -8.69
N GLU A 257 -19.31 -11.04 -8.10
CA GLU A 257 -20.76 -10.83 -8.02
C GLU A 257 -21.11 -9.50 -7.33
N ASN A 258 -20.49 -9.22 -6.18
CA ASN A 258 -20.70 -7.98 -5.45
C ASN A 258 -20.26 -6.76 -6.26
N MET A 259 -19.12 -6.83 -6.96
CA MET A 259 -18.65 -5.75 -7.84
C MET A 259 -19.56 -5.55 -9.06
N ASN A 260 -20.05 -6.62 -9.69
CA ASN A 260 -21.03 -6.54 -10.78
C ASN A 260 -22.34 -5.89 -10.31
N ARG A 261 -22.83 -6.25 -9.13
CA ARG A 261 -24.02 -5.64 -8.55
C ARG A 261 -23.83 -4.15 -8.29
N LEU A 262 -22.69 -3.75 -7.71
CA LEU A 262 -22.37 -2.34 -7.52
C LEU A 262 -22.26 -1.60 -8.85
N ALA A 263 -21.65 -2.21 -9.87
CA ALA A 263 -21.56 -1.66 -11.21
C ALA A 263 -22.94 -1.41 -11.84
N GLY A 264 -23.87 -2.36 -11.68
CA GLY A 264 -25.25 -2.22 -12.13
C GLY A 264 -25.95 -1.01 -11.50
N MET A 265 -25.84 -0.84 -10.18
CA MET A 265 -26.46 0.29 -9.48
C MET A 265 -25.83 1.66 -9.86
N LEU A 266 -24.53 1.69 -10.14
CA LEU A 266 -23.83 2.89 -10.63
C LEU A 266 -24.23 3.22 -12.08
N LYS A 267 -24.42 2.19 -12.91
CA LYS A 267 -24.82 2.33 -14.32
C LYS A 267 -26.18 3.01 -14.48
N GLU A 268 -27.11 2.79 -13.56
CA GLU A 268 -28.41 3.51 -13.52
C GLU A 268 -28.25 5.04 -13.45
N ARG A 269 -27.10 5.53 -12.95
CA ARG A 269 -26.76 6.95 -12.88
C ARG A 269 -25.74 7.38 -13.93
N ASN A 270 -25.51 6.55 -14.95
CA ASN A 270 -24.50 6.74 -15.99
C ASN A 270 -23.07 6.84 -15.43
N ILE A 271 -22.79 6.14 -14.33
CA ILE A 271 -21.46 6.07 -13.70
C ILE A 271 -20.86 4.70 -14.01
N ARG A 272 -19.63 4.67 -14.55
CA ARG A 272 -18.89 3.43 -14.79
C ARG A 272 -18.06 3.06 -13.56
N LEU A 273 -18.20 1.83 -13.07
CA LEU A 273 -17.31 1.29 -12.04
C LEU A 273 -16.00 0.80 -12.65
N MET A 274 -14.89 1.18 -12.05
CA MET A 274 -13.55 0.65 -12.32
C MET A 274 -13.02 0.01 -11.03
N PHE A 275 -12.49 -1.21 -11.12
CA PHE A 275 -11.86 -1.90 -10.01
C PHE A 275 -10.37 -2.12 -10.30
N MET A 276 -9.53 -1.65 -9.39
CA MET A 276 -8.08 -1.73 -9.50
C MET A 276 -7.49 -2.35 -8.25
N PRO A 277 -7.43 -3.69 -8.16
CA PRO A 277 -6.65 -4.31 -7.12
C PRO A 277 -5.17 -4.03 -7.34
N ALA A 278 -4.39 -3.71 -6.30
CA ALA A 278 -2.93 -3.65 -6.37
C ALA A 278 -2.35 -5.04 -6.03
N PRO A 279 -1.43 -5.63 -6.82
CA PRO A 279 -0.93 -6.96 -6.49
C PRO A 279 -0.10 -6.90 -5.22
N ASP A 280 -0.14 -7.96 -4.42
CA ASP A 280 0.81 -8.06 -3.31
C ASP A 280 2.24 -8.09 -3.86
N LYS A 281 3.17 -7.48 -3.13
CA LYS A 281 4.56 -7.39 -3.57
C LYS A 281 5.16 -8.80 -3.69
N TYR A 282 4.82 -9.70 -2.77
CA TYR A 282 5.16 -11.12 -2.92
C TYR A 282 4.61 -11.70 -4.23
N ASN A 283 3.31 -11.53 -4.51
CA ASN A 283 2.65 -12.14 -5.66
C ASN A 283 3.23 -11.64 -7.01
N LEU A 284 3.46 -10.33 -7.13
CA LEU A 284 4.01 -9.75 -8.35
C LEU A 284 5.43 -10.27 -8.67
N TYR A 285 6.26 -10.45 -7.64
CA TYR A 285 7.67 -10.84 -7.80
C TYR A 285 7.93 -12.33 -7.67
N ARG A 286 6.92 -13.14 -7.33
CA ARG A 286 7.06 -14.57 -7.01
C ARG A 286 7.80 -15.37 -8.09
N GLU A 287 7.50 -15.10 -9.36
CA GLU A 287 8.11 -15.82 -10.48
C GLU A 287 9.62 -15.60 -10.61
N TYR A 288 10.13 -14.54 -10.00
CA TYR A 288 11.54 -14.17 -10.01
C TYR A 288 12.25 -14.54 -8.71
N LEU A 289 11.62 -15.28 -7.78
CA LEU A 289 12.29 -15.75 -6.57
C LEU A 289 13.32 -16.83 -6.91
N ALA A 290 14.51 -16.72 -6.31
CA ALA A 290 15.54 -17.76 -6.42
C ALA A 290 15.07 -19.09 -5.81
N GLU A 291 14.21 -19.02 -4.79
CA GLU A 291 13.57 -20.18 -4.17
C GLU A 291 12.09 -19.88 -3.89
N LYS A 292 11.19 -20.71 -4.44
CA LYS A 292 9.74 -20.54 -4.35
C LYS A 292 9.15 -21.32 -3.17
N LYS A 293 9.51 -20.92 -1.94
CA LYS A 293 9.10 -21.62 -0.70
C LYS A 293 7.61 -21.53 -0.37
N TYR A 294 6.94 -20.47 -0.81
CA TYR A 294 5.57 -20.17 -0.41
C TYR A 294 4.57 -20.43 -1.56
N PRO A 295 3.28 -20.67 -1.22
CA PRO A 295 2.22 -20.87 -2.21
C PRO A 295 2.06 -19.67 -3.14
N GLU A 296 1.54 -19.92 -4.34
CA GLU A 296 1.17 -18.87 -5.29
C GLU A 296 -0.21 -18.29 -4.94
N SER A 297 -0.40 -16.98 -5.17
CA SER A 297 -1.75 -16.41 -5.17
C SER A 297 -2.43 -16.65 -6.51
N ARG A 298 -3.68 -17.11 -6.47
CA ARG A 298 -4.53 -17.29 -7.65
C ARG A 298 -5.54 -16.15 -7.84
N PHE A 299 -5.48 -15.09 -7.04
CA PHE A 299 -6.50 -14.04 -7.01
C PHE A 299 -6.76 -13.41 -8.39
N PHE A 300 -5.71 -12.90 -9.04
CA PHE A 300 -5.84 -12.25 -10.34
C PHE A 300 -6.18 -13.25 -11.45
N GLU A 301 -5.63 -14.46 -11.38
CA GLU A 301 -5.87 -15.55 -12.32
C GLU A 301 -7.35 -15.91 -12.35
N LEU A 302 -7.93 -16.17 -11.17
CA LEU A 302 -9.36 -16.46 -11.02
C LEU A 302 -10.21 -15.26 -11.42
N LEU A 303 -9.86 -14.05 -10.96
CA LEU A 303 -10.67 -12.86 -11.21
C LEU A 303 -10.73 -12.55 -12.71
N ARG A 304 -9.62 -12.72 -13.46
CA ARG A 304 -9.56 -12.48 -14.91
C ARG A 304 -10.62 -13.27 -15.68
N GLU A 305 -10.83 -14.53 -15.33
CA GLU A 305 -11.69 -15.47 -16.05
C GLU A 305 -13.19 -15.19 -15.88
N LEU A 306 -13.58 -14.49 -14.81
CA LEU A 306 -14.98 -14.22 -14.50
C LEU A 306 -15.57 -13.10 -15.40
N PRO A 307 -16.86 -13.16 -15.76
CA PRO A 307 -17.54 -12.08 -16.47
C PRO A 307 -17.72 -10.84 -15.60
N LYS A 308 -17.51 -9.66 -16.17
CA LYS A 308 -17.50 -8.37 -15.46
C LYS A 308 -18.36 -7.33 -16.15
N ASP A 309 -19.21 -6.68 -15.37
CA ASP A 309 -19.99 -5.50 -15.76
C ASP A 309 -19.28 -4.19 -15.38
N TYR A 310 -18.10 -4.29 -14.76
CA TYR A 310 -17.21 -3.19 -14.39
C TYR A 310 -15.89 -3.26 -15.19
N GLY A 311 -15.18 -2.14 -15.28
CA GLY A 311 -13.84 -2.11 -15.86
C GLY A 311 -12.82 -2.69 -14.87
N PHE A 312 -12.09 -3.72 -15.29
CA PHE A 312 -11.05 -4.34 -14.48
C PHE A 312 -9.66 -3.84 -14.90
N ILE A 313 -8.96 -3.21 -13.96
CA ILE A 313 -7.57 -2.79 -14.14
C ILE A 313 -6.68 -3.93 -13.63
N ASP A 314 -6.24 -4.80 -14.55
CA ASP A 314 -5.35 -5.92 -14.26
C ASP A 314 -3.90 -5.45 -14.03
N THR A 315 -3.66 -4.88 -12.86
CA THR A 315 -2.35 -4.38 -12.43
C THR A 315 -1.29 -5.49 -12.40
N LYS A 316 -1.61 -6.73 -12.00
CA LYS A 316 -0.66 -7.86 -11.99
C LYS A 316 -0.16 -8.14 -13.41
N ARG A 317 -1.04 -8.17 -14.41
CA ARG A 317 -0.63 -8.33 -15.82
C ARG A 317 0.24 -7.16 -16.29
N ILE A 318 -0.24 -5.92 -16.10
CA ILE A 318 0.45 -4.71 -16.57
C ILE A 318 1.87 -4.62 -15.99
N LEU A 319 2.00 -4.80 -14.68
CA LEU A 319 3.28 -4.71 -13.98
C LEU A 319 4.16 -5.94 -14.22
N GLY A 320 3.57 -7.13 -14.34
CA GLY A 320 4.28 -8.35 -14.71
C GLY A 320 4.95 -8.24 -16.08
N ASP A 321 4.29 -7.61 -17.05
CA ASP A 321 4.86 -7.34 -18.37
C ASP A 321 6.03 -6.35 -18.34
N GLU A 322 6.05 -5.41 -17.38
CA GLU A 322 7.21 -4.55 -17.15
C GLU A 322 8.39 -5.29 -16.50
N LEU A 323 8.13 -6.20 -15.55
CA LEU A 323 9.19 -7.04 -14.99
C LEU A 323 9.85 -7.91 -16.06
N LYS A 324 9.08 -8.44 -17.03
CA LYS A 324 9.62 -9.20 -18.17
C LYS A 324 10.56 -8.37 -19.04
N LYS A 325 10.34 -7.05 -19.12
CA LYS A 325 11.19 -6.10 -19.86
C LYS A 325 12.44 -5.68 -19.06
N GLY A 326 12.59 -6.14 -17.82
CA GLY A 326 13.69 -5.77 -16.94
C GLY A 326 13.49 -4.43 -16.22
N THR A 327 12.26 -3.91 -16.15
CA THR A 327 11.97 -2.70 -15.39
C THR A 327 12.22 -2.94 -13.90
N VAL A 328 13.07 -2.12 -13.30
CA VAL A 328 13.39 -2.15 -11.87
C VAL A 328 12.52 -1.19 -11.07
N ASP A 329 12.42 -1.42 -9.76
CA ASP A 329 11.71 -0.56 -8.81
C ASP A 329 10.23 -0.30 -9.16
N LEU A 330 9.49 -1.33 -9.59
CA LEU A 330 8.03 -1.23 -9.65
C LEU A 330 7.45 -1.10 -8.24
N TYR A 331 8.02 -1.81 -7.26
CA TYR A 331 7.85 -1.54 -5.84
C TYR A 331 9.09 -0.92 -5.22
N HIS A 332 8.90 -0.11 -4.19
CA HIS A 332 10.01 0.37 -3.39
C HIS A 332 10.74 -0.83 -2.77
N PRO A 333 12.08 -0.89 -2.81
CA PRO A 333 12.84 -2.00 -2.22
C PRO A 333 12.51 -2.22 -0.73
N ASP A 334 12.33 -1.13 0.00
CA ASP A 334 12.14 -1.07 1.45
C ASP A 334 10.69 -0.94 1.92
N ASP A 335 9.72 -0.87 1.01
CA ASP A 335 8.31 -0.57 1.31
C ASP A 335 7.34 -1.61 0.71
N SER A 336 6.14 -1.68 1.28
CA SER A 336 5.02 -2.47 0.78
C SER A 336 4.28 -1.82 -0.39
N HIS A 337 4.47 -0.51 -0.62
CA HIS A 337 3.83 0.22 -1.72
C HIS A 337 4.66 0.22 -2.99
N TRP A 338 3.96 0.39 -4.12
CA TRP A 338 4.60 0.57 -5.41
C TRP A 338 5.26 1.94 -5.55
N THR A 339 6.13 2.09 -6.54
CA THR A 339 6.72 3.39 -6.89
C THR A 339 5.91 4.12 -7.96
N TRP A 340 6.31 5.35 -8.24
CA TRP A 340 5.80 6.13 -9.36
C TRP A 340 5.88 5.43 -10.73
N ARG A 341 6.83 4.50 -10.92
CA ARG A 341 6.98 3.75 -12.18
C ARG A 341 5.78 2.84 -12.43
N ALA A 342 5.27 2.20 -11.37
CA ALA A 342 4.08 1.36 -11.47
C ALA A 342 2.85 2.21 -11.82
N SER A 343 2.60 3.29 -11.08
CA SER A 343 1.50 4.22 -11.35
C SER A 343 1.54 4.79 -12.76
N GLU A 344 2.71 5.24 -13.21
CA GLU A 344 2.88 5.77 -14.57
C GLU A 344 2.55 4.71 -15.61
N ARG A 345 3.09 3.49 -15.45
CA ARG A 345 2.83 2.40 -16.39
C ARG A 345 1.34 2.07 -16.48
N ILE A 346 0.70 1.88 -15.32
CA ILE A 346 -0.73 1.53 -15.24
C ILE A 346 -1.57 2.54 -16.02
N PHE A 347 -1.36 3.85 -15.79
CA PHE A 347 -2.21 4.88 -16.41
C PHE A 347 -1.74 5.40 -17.78
N ARG A 348 -0.61 4.88 -18.29
CA ARG A 348 -0.29 4.93 -19.72
C ARG A 348 -1.09 3.88 -20.51
N GLU A 349 -1.33 2.71 -19.91
CA GLU A 349 -2.05 1.59 -20.53
C GLU A 349 -3.57 1.70 -20.35
N VAL A 350 -4.05 2.03 -19.14
CA VAL A 350 -5.47 2.18 -18.83
C VAL A 350 -5.96 3.58 -19.21
N ARG A 351 -7.13 3.67 -19.84
CA ARG A 351 -7.80 4.94 -20.17
C ARG A 351 -9.18 5.04 -19.53
N PHE A 352 -9.50 6.23 -19.04
CA PHE A 352 -10.85 6.60 -18.58
C PHE A 352 -11.53 7.38 -19.70
N ASP A 353 -12.11 6.68 -20.67
CA ASP A 353 -12.88 7.26 -21.78
C ASP A 353 -14.26 6.59 -21.94
N ASP A 354 -15.16 7.25 -22.70
CA ASP A 354 -16.54 6.76 -22.92
C ASP A 354 -16.64 5.71 -24.03
N ARG A 355 -15.49 5.23 -24.54
CA ARG A 355 -15.46 4.28 -25.64
C ARG A 355 -15.65 2.84 -25.14
#